data_AF-A0A0E3Z7K6-F1
#
_entry.id   AF-A0A0E3Z7K6-F1
#
_cell.length_a   1.000
_cell.length_b   1.000
_cell.length_c   1.000
_cell.angle_alpha   90.00
_cell.angle_beta   90.00
_cell.angle_gamma   90.00
#
_symmetry.space_group_name_H-M   'P 1'
#
loop_
_entity.id
_entity.type
_entity.pdbx_description
1 polymer ?
#
loop_
_entity_poly.entity_id
_entity_poly.type
_entity_poly.pdbx_seq_one_letter_code
_entity_poly.pdbx_strand_id
1 'polypeptide(L)'
;MITVEDVKGLMTECLSMSDGLVEIDLDSPVVIDSFTLVWILHLMEERHGIVIAPEQADFPSTMTVREFHGYLAATFPDRVSVER
;
A
#
# COMPACT_ATOMS: atom_id res chain seq x y z
N MET A 1 5.83 13.13 4.08
CA MET A 1 5.31 12.14 5.03
C MET A 1 4.10 11.54 4.36
N ILE A 2 4.06 10.22 4.16
CA ILE A 2 3.01 9.53 3.42
C ILE A 2 1.74 9.52 4.29
N THR A 3 0.63 9.98 3.73
CA THR A 3 -0.68 9.94 4.39
C THR A 3 -1.46 8.70 3.99
N VAL A 4 -2.56 8.42 4.70
CA VAL A 4 -3.48 7.34 4.33
C VAL A 4 -4.10 7.57 2.94
N GLU A 5 -4.28 8.83 2.52
CA GLU A 5 -4.79 9.17 1.19
C GLU A 5 -3.78 8.90 0.08
N ASP A 6 -2.49 9.15 0.34
CA ASP A 6 -1.41 8.78 -0.59
C ASP A 6 -1.37 7.26 -0.80
N VAL A 7 -1.52 6.49 0.29
CA VAL A 7 -1.58 5.02 0.23
C VAL A 7 -2.82 4.56 -0.53
N LYS A 8 -3.99 5.17 -0.27
CA LYS A 8 -5.24 4.89 -0.99
C LYS A 8 -5.06 5.12 -2.49
N GLY A 9 -4.51 6.28 -2.87
CA GLY A 9 -4.27 6.64 -4.27
C GLY A 9 -3.34 5.65 -4.97
N LEU A 10 -2.25 5.26 -4.30
CA LEU A 10 -1.30 4.28 -4.84
C LEU A 10 -1.93 2.90 -5.01
N MET A 11 -2.64 2.39 -4.01
CA MET A 11 -3.34 1.09 -4.11
C MET A 11 -4.41 1.12 -5.22
N THR A 12 -5.14 2.23 -5.34
CA THR A 12 -6.15 2.44 -6.40
C THR A 12 -5.52 2.38 -7.78
N GLU A 13 -4.38 3.06 -7.97
CA GLU A 13 -3.63 3.06 -9.22
C GLU A 13 -3.15 1.64 -9.58
N CYS A 14 -2.56 0.93 -8.62
CA CYS A 14 -2.05 -0.43 -8.83
C CYS A 14 -3.16 -1.43 -9.18
N LEU A 15 -4.28 -1.38 -8.45
CA LEU A 15 -5.44 -2.24 -8.72
C LEU A 15 -6.11 -1.88 -10.04
N SER A 16 -6.07 -0.60 -10.42
CA SER A 16 -6.67 -0.16 -11.68
C SER A 16 -5.95 -0.70 -12.92
N MET A 17 -4.67 -1.06 -12.77
CA MET A 17 -3.90 -1.70 -13.84
C MET A 17 -4.25 -3.18 -14.03
N SER A 18 -4.66 -3.89 -12.97
CA SER A 18 -4.97 -5.32 -13.02
C SER A 18 -6.42 -5.61 -13.36
N ASP A 19 -7.39 -4.92 -12.75
CA ASP A 19 -8.83 -5.25 -12.85
C ASP A 19 -9.69 -4.16 -13.55
N GLY A 20 -9.07 -3.06 -13.98
CA GLY A 20 -9.78 -1.88 -14.53
C GLY A 20 -10.16 -0.89 -13.43
N LEU A 21 -11.00 0.11 -13.70
CA LEU A 21 -11.20 1.23 -12.77
C LEU A 21 -11.89 0.76 -11.45
N VAL A 22 -11.11 0.59 -10.38
CA VAL A 22 -11.57 0.14 -9.07
C VAL A 22 -11.56 1.30 -8.08
N GLU A 23 -12.72 1.66 -7.54
CA GLU A 23 -12.78 2.58 -6.40
C GLU A 23 -12.68 1.77 -5.10
N ILE A 24 -11.58 1.95 -4.36
CA ILE A 24 -11.36 1.27 -3.08
C ILE A 24 -11.71 2.19 -1.92
N ASP A 25 -12.25 1.63 -0.85
CA ASP A 25 -12.46 2.34 0.42
C ASP A 25 -11.34 2.02 1.43
N LEU A 26 -11.15 2.87 2.44
CA LEU A 26 -10.09 2.71 3.43
C LEU A 26 -10.18 1.40 4.22
N ASP A 27 -11.41 0.98 4.51
CA ASP A 27 -11.71 -0.18 5.34
C ASP A 27 -12.26 -1.36 4.51
N SER A 28 -12.25 -1.23 3.17
CA SER A 28 -12.66 -2.31 2.27
C SER A 28 -11.48 -3.26 2.01
N PRO A 29 -11.63 -4.57 2.27
CA PRO A 29 -10.59 -5.54 1.99
C PRO A 29 -10.43 -5.72 0.48
N VAL A 30 -9.20 -5.54 -0.02
CA VAL A 30 -8.84 -5.75 -1.41
C VAL A 30 -7.93 -6.96 -1.54
N VAL A 31 -8.14 -7.76 -2.59
CA VAL A 31 -7.25 -8.87 -2.92
C VAL A 31 -6.01 -8.29 -3.60
N ILE A 32 -4.84 -8.59 -3.05
CA ILE A 32 -3.56 -8.19 -3.61
C ILE A 32 -2.88 -9.45 -4.13
N ASP A 33 -2.81 -9.59 -5.45
CA ASP A 33 -2.02 -10.64 -6.06
C ASP A 33 -0.51 -10.32 -6.01
N SER A 34 0.32 -11.31 -6.34
CA SER A 34 1.78 -11.17 -6.26
C SER A 34 2.35 -10.11 -7.20
N PHE A 35 1.71 -9.85 -8.34
CA PHE A 35 2.15 -8.79 -9.27
C PHE A 35 1.76 -7.41 -8.73
N THR A 36 0.51 -7.23 -8.29
CA THR A 36 0.08 -5.98 -7.66
C THR A 36 0.92 -5.64 -6.43
N LEU A 37 1.27 -6.63 -5.60
CA LEU A 37 2.16 -6.41 -4.46
C LEU A 37 3.53 -5.88 -4.89
N VAL A 38 4.21 -6.56 -5.81
CA VAL A 38 5.54 -6.15 -6.29
C VAL A 38 5.47 -4.73 -6.88
N TRP A 39 4.39 -4.40 -7.59
CA TRP A 39 4.20 -3.07 -8.15
C TRP A 39 3.99 -1.99 -7.08
N ILE A 40 3.18 -2.27 -6.06
CA ILE A 40 3.01 -1.39 -4.89
C ILE A 40 4.37 -1.11 -4.23
N LEU A 41 5.16 -2.16 -4.00
CA LEU A 41 6.49 -2.03 -3.38
C LEU A 41 7.44 -1.20 -4.26
N HIS A 42 7.41 -1.44 -5.57
CA HIS A 42 8.21 -0.67 -6.54
C HIS A 42 7.84 0.82 -6.53
N LEU A 43 6.55 1.16 -6.52
CA LEU A 43 6.11 2.56 -6.45
C LEU A 43 6.44 3.22 -5.10
N MET A 44 6.42 2.45 -4.00
CA MET A 44 6.87 2.96 -2.70
C MET A 44 8.36 3.30 -2.69
N GLU A 45 9.18 2.49 -3.35
CA GLU A 45 10.60 2.79 -3.54
C GLU A 45 10.79 4.01 -4.45
N GLU A 46 10.15 4.02 -5.62
CA GLU A 46 10.36 5.06 -6.64
C GLU A 46 9.85 6.43 -6.16
N ARG A 47 8.63 6.50 -5.62
CA ARG A 47 7.97 7.77 -5.26
C ARG A 47 8.34 8.26 -3.87
N HIS A 48 8.65 7.34 -2.95
CA HIS A 48 8.82 7.68 -1.55
C HIS A 48 10.17 7.25 -0.96
N GLY A 49 11.01 6.55 -1.72
CA GLY A 49 12.31 6.06 -1.25
C GLY A 49 12.19 4.97 -0.18
N ILE A 50 11.03 4.31 -0.09
CA ILE A 50 10.77 3.26 0.90
C ILE A 50 11.01 1.91 0.25
N VAL A 51 12.10 1.26 0.63
CA VAL A 51 12.45 -0.09 0.15
C VAL A 51 11.90 -1.11 1.14
N ILE A 52 10.97 -1.94 0.69
CA ILE A 52 10.46 -3.09 1.45
C ILE A 52 10.86 -4.33 0.68
N ALA A 53 11.68 -5.18 1.28
CA ALA A 53 12.02 -6.45 0.64
C ALA A 53 10.76 -7.35 0.63
N PRO A 54 10.38 -7.95 -0.51
CA PRO A 54 9.18 -8.77 -0.61
C PRO A 54 9.22 -9.99 0.33
N GLU A 55 10.41 -10.48 0.66
CA GLU A 55 10.66 -11.55 1.63
C GLU A 55 10.56 -11.12 3.11
N GLN A 56 10.61 -9.81 3.39
CA GLN A 56 10.35 -9.23 4.73
C GLN A 56 8.88 -8.84 4.90
N ALA A 57 8.13 -8.86 3.81
CA ALA A 57 6.77 -8.41 3.71
C ALA A 57 5.81 -9.59 3.90
N ASP A 58 5.41 -9.84 5.16
CA ASP A 58 4.34 -10.80 5.48
C ASP A 58 2.97 -10.16 5.20
N PHE A 59 2.70 -9.88 3.93
CA PHE A 59 1.43 -9.28 3.53
C PHE A 59 0.36 -10.35 3.36
N PRO A 60 -0.82 -10.18 3.98
CA PRO A 60 -1.94 -11.06 3.74
C PRO A 60 -2.43 -10.92 2.30
N SER A 61 -2.99 -12.00 1.74
CA SER A 61 -3.54 -12.04 0.39
C SER A 61 -4.68 -11.03 0.18
N THR A 62 -5.31 -10.63 1.27
CA THR A 62 -6.33 -9.59 1.35
C THR A 62 -5.92 -8.58 2.41
N MET A 63 -5.90 -7.30 2.07
CA MET A 63 -5.62 -6.24 3.02
C MET A 63 -6.48 -5.01 2.73
N THR A 64 -6.70 -4.20 3.76
CA THR A 64 -7.31 -2.88 3.63
C THR A 64 -6.23 -1.81 3.45
N VAL A 65 -6.62 -0.63 2.93
CA VAL A 65 -5.72 0.53 2.87
C VAL A 65 -5.24 0.91 4.27
N ARG A 66 -6.12 0.81 5.28
CA ARG A 66 -5.78 1.10 6.67
C ARG A 66 -4.73 0.15 7.23
N GLU A 67 -4.84 -1.14 6.95
CA GLU A 67 -3.84 -2.13 7.38
C GLU A 67 -2.48 -1.88 6.73
N PHE A 68 -2.45 -1.58 5.42
CA PHE A 68 -1.20 -1.26 4.74
C PHE A 68 -0.57 0.02 5.28
N HIS A 69 -1.36 1.08 5.44
CA HIS A 69 -0.90 2.33 6.07
C HIS A 69 -0.39 2.11 7.50
N GLY A 70 -1.08 1.27 8.29
CA GLY A 70 -0.66 0.89 9.63
C GLY A 70 0.68 0.15 9.66
N TYR A 71 0.89 -0.79 8.72
CA TYR A 71 2.17 -1.47 8.54
C TYR A 71 3.29 -0.48 8.18
N LEU A 72 3.04 0.43 7.24
CA LEU A 72 4.00 1.46 6.84
C LEU A 72 4.33 2.39 8.02
N ALA A 73 3.34 2.78 8.82
CA ALA A 73 3.52 3.61 10.00
C ALA A 73 4.35 2.91 11.10
N ALA A 74 4.13 1.61 11.30
CA ALA A 74 4.89 0.82 12.27
C ALA A 74 6.35 0.62 11.83
N THR A 75 6.57 0.47 10.53
CA THR A 75 7.90 0.15 9.95
C THR A 75 8.72 1.42 9.68
N PHE A 76 8.07 2.51 9.27
CA PHE A 76 8.69 3.77 8.86
C PHE A 76 8.02 4.99 9.53
N PRO A 77 8.06 5.10 10.87
CA PRO A 77 7.33 6.14 11.61
C PRO A 77 7.77 7.57 11.25
N ASP A 78 9.04 7.79 10.88
CA ASP A 78 9.55 9.09 10.43
C ASP A 78 9.12 9.47 9.00
N ARG A 79 8.49 8.54 8.27
CA ARG A 79 8.08 8.72 6.88
C ARG A 79 6.58 8.74 6.68
N VAL A 80 5.79 8.28 7.65
CA VAL A 80 4.34 8.04 7.51
C VAL A 80 3.55 8.79 8.57
N SER A 81 2.49 9.48 8.14
CA SER A 81 1.63 10.29 9.00
C SER A 81 0.52 9.43 9.60
N VAL A 82 0.60 9.19 10.91
CA VAL A 82 -0.50 8.56 11.65
C VAL A 82 -1.44 9.66 12.13
N GLU A 83 -2.38 10.08 11.28
CA GLU A 83 -3.54 10.82 11.78
C GLU A 83 -4.35 9.86 12.68
N ARG A 84 -4.33 10.16 13.98
CA ARG A 84 -5.03 9.39 15.02
C ARG A 84 -6.50 9.77 15.09
#